data_AF-A0A6A4F0K4-F1
#
_entry.id   AF-A0A6A4F0K4-F1
#
_cell.length_a   1.000
_cell.length_b   1.000
_cell.length_c   1.000
_cell.angle_alpha   90.00
_cell.angle_beta   90.00
_cell.angle_gamma   90.00
#
_symmetry.space_group_name_H-M   'P 1'
#
loop_
_entity.id
_entity.type
_entity.pdbx_description
1 polymer ?
#
loop_
_entity_poly.entity_id
_entity_poly.type
_entity_poly.pdbx_seq_one_letter_code
_entity_poly.pdbx_strand_id
1 'polypeptide(L)' 'MVHLAPVAAEVTADELAELFLDQVFRHHGLPESIVSDRDPRFTSVFWTRLFSLLGTRLLMSTA' A
#
# COMPACT_ATOMS: atom_id res chain seq x y z
N MET A 1 -12.89 -1.54 -11.78
CA MET A 1 -13.59 -1.02 -10.60
C MET A 1 -12.59 -0.27 -9.77
N VAL A 2 -12.93 0.90 -9.23
CA VAL A 2 -12.05 1.72 -8.40
C VAL A 2 -12.61 1.69 -6.98
N HIS A 3 -11.76 1.44 -6.00
CA HIS A 3 -12.09 1.54 -4.57
C HIS A 3 -11.37 2.76 -4.00
N LEU A 4 -12.12 3.63 -3.35
CA LEU A 4 -11.58 4.78 -2.62
C LEU A 4 -12.02 4.65 -1.17
N ALA A 5 -11.06 4.77 -0.26
CA ALA A 5 -11.31 4.73 1.18
C ALA A 5 -11.07 6.12 1.77
N PRO A 6 -12.01 6.64 2.58
CA PRO A 6 -11.78 7.89 3.31
C PRO A 6 -10.69 7.67 4.36
N VAL A 7 -9.77 8.63 4.49
CA VAL A 7 -8.74 8.65 5.53
C VAL A 7 -8.72 10.02 6.19
N ALA A 8 -8.43 10.06 7.49
CA ALA A 8 -8.24 11.32 8.21
C ALA A 8 -6.99 12.06 7.68
N ALA A 9 -6.97 13.38 7.83
CA ALA A 9 -5.83 14.21 7.40
C ALA A 9 -4.54 13.82 8.12
N GLU A 10 -4.66 13.43 9.38
CA GLU A 10 -3.60 12.80 10.16
C GLU A 10 -4.07 11.39 10.53
N VAL A 11 -3.24 10.40 10.24
CA VAL A 11 -3.49 8.99 10.52
C VAL A 11 -2.20 8.39 11.06
N THR A 12 -2.31 7.56 12.09
CA THR A 12 -1.15 6.87 12.64
C THR A 12 -0.70 5.75 11.69
N ALA A 13 0.52 5.24 11.88
CA ALA A 13 1.03 4.13 11.07
C ALA A 13 0.19 2.85 11.24
N ASP A 14 -0.28 2.59 12.47
CA ASP A 14 -1.07 1.40 12.80
C ASP A 14 -2.45 1.46 12.14
N GLU A 15 -3.15 2.60 12.26
CA GLU A 15 -4.44 2.83 11.59
C GLU A 15 -4.31 2.74 10.06
N LEU A 16 -3.23 3.27 9.48
CA LEU A 16 -2.99 3.18 8.04
C LEU A 16 -2.75 1.73 7.59
N ALA A 17 -2.04 0.93 8.39
CA ALA A 17 -1.80 -0.48 8.09
C ALA A 17 -3.10 -1.28 8.12
N GLU A 18 -3.95 -1.07 9.13
CA GLU A 18 -5.28 -1.69 9.21
C GLU A 18 -6.16 -1.30 8.02
N LEU A 19 -6.20 0.00 7.69
CA LEU A 19 -6.96 0.51 6.55
C LEU A 19 -6.45 -0.10 5.24
N PHE A 20 -5.13 -0.18 5.04
CA PHE A 20 -4.56 -0.75 3.83
C PHE A 20 -4.94 -2.22 3.66
N LEU A 21 -4.93 -3.01 4.74
CA LEU A 21 -5.35 -4.41 4.69
C LEU A 21 -6.86 -4.54 4.41
N ASP A 22 -7.72 -3.81 5.13
CA ASP A 22 -9.17 -3.91 4.96
C ASP A 22 -9.64 -3.39 3.59
N GLN A 23 -8.90 -2.46 2.96
CA GLN A 23 -9.32 -1.86 1.69
C GLN A 23 -8.66 -2.52 0.49
N VAL A 24 -7.39 -2.92 0.58
CA VAL A 24 -6.69 -3.57 -0.55
C VAL A 24 -6.91 -5.07 -0.52
N PHE A 25 -6.59 -5.74 0.59
CA PHE A 25 -6.57 -7.21 0.63
C PHE A 25 -7.97 -7.80 0.65
N ARG A 26 -8.93 -7.16 1.31
CA ARG A 26 -10.32 -7.60 1.32
C ARG A 26 -10.95 -7.61 -0.07
N HIS A 27 -10.63 -6.61 -0.89
CA HIS A 27 -11.23 -6.42 -2.21
C HIS A 27 -10.44 -7.10 -3.34
N HIS A 28 -9.13 -7.24 -3.18
CA HIS A 28 -8.25 -7.71 -4.25
C HIS A 28 -7.42 -8.95 -3.89
N GLY A 29 -7.48 -9.41 -2.64
CA GLY A 29 -6.53 -10.39 -2.13
C GLY A 29 -5.11 -9.81 -2.06
N LEU A 30 -4.11 -10.69 -2.00
CA LEU A 30 -2.72 -10.29 -2.12
C LEU A 30 -2.42 -9.97 -3.60
N PRO A 31 -2.08 -8.72 -3.96
CA PRO A 31 -1.86 -8.36 -5.35
C PRO A 31 -0.51 -8.86 -5.88
N GLU A 32 -0.44 -9.19 -7.17
CA GLU A 32 0.82 -9.50 -7.86
C GLU A 32 1.73 -8.28 -8.00
N SER A 33 1.14 -7.08 -8.11
CA SER A 33 1.85 -5.81 -8.18
C SER A 33 1.03 -4.66 -7.65
N ILE A 34 1.70 -3.64 -7.11
CA ILE A 34 1.11 -2.37 -6.68
C ILE A 34 1.87 -1.25 -7.37
N VAL A 35 1.16 -0.29 -7.97
CA VAL A 35 1.72 0.97 -8.43
C VAL A 35 1.48 2.02 -7.36
N SER A 36 2.54 2.51 -6.74
CA SER A 36 2.50 3.61 -5.76
C SER A 36 3.20 4.84 -6.31
N ASP A 37 2.94 6.00 -5.71
CA ASP A 37 3.79 7.16 -5.91
C ASP A 37 5.14 6.99 -5.18
N ARG A 38 5.99 8.03 -5.25
CA ARG A 38 7.29 8.06 -4.58
C ARG A 38 7.23 8.55 -3.14
N ASP A 39 6.09 8.37 -2.47
CA ASP A 39 5.99 8.71 -1.05
C ASP A 39 7.06 7.95 -0.24
N PRO A 40 7.72 8.59 0.75
CA PRO A 40 8.71 7.96 1.63
C PRO A 40 8.23 6.65 2.28
N ARG A 41 6.93 6.49 2.51
CA ARG A 41 6.35 5.24 3.03
C ARG A 41 6.62 4.08 2.09
N PHE A 42 6.26 4.20 0.81
CA PHE A 42 6.45 3.15 -0.19
C PHE A 42 7.90 2.95 -0.61
N THR A 43 8.75 3.96 -0.44
CA THR A 43 10.19 3.85 -0.72
C THR A 43 11.02 3.44 0.51
N SER A 44 10.39 3.29 1.69
CA SER A 44 11.08 2.87 2.91
C SER A 44 11.60 1.44 2.83
N VAL A 45 12.66 1.17 3.61
CA VAL A 45 13.25 -0.17 3.74
C VAL A 45 12.22 -1.20 4.22
N PHE A 46 11.34 -0.80 5.14
CA PHE A 46 10.31 -1.69 5.67
C PHE A 46 9.32 -2.12 4.58
N TRP A 47 8.68 -1.17 3.89
CA TRP A 47 7.65 -1.48 2.90
C TRP A 47 8.21 -2.22 1.68
N THR A 48 9.39 -1.80 1.19
CA THR A 48 10.08 -2.50 0.09
C THR A 48 10.42 -3.95 0.47
N ARG A 49 10.92 -4.19 1.70
CA ARG A 49 11.19 -5.56 2.18
C ARG A 49 9.92 -6.37 2.39
N LEU A 50 8.87 -5.78 2.96
CA LEU A 50 7.58 -6.44 3.19
C LEU A 50 6.99 -6.96 1.88
N PHE A 51 6.85 -6.10 0.86
CA PHE A 51 6.30 -6.53 -0.42
C PHE A 51 7.19 -7.54 -1.15
N SER A 52 8.51 -7.44 -1.01
CA SER A 52 9.43 -8.48 -1.50
C SER A 52 9.17 -9.85 -0.86
N LEU A 53 8.89 -9.91 0.45
CA LEU A 53 8.56 -11.16 1.15
C LEU A 53 7.18 -11.70 0.74
N LEU A 54 6.23 -10.82 0.47
CA LEU A 54 4.90 -11.17 -0.01
C LEU A 54 4.88 -11.59 -1.48
N GLY A 55 5.97 -11.41 -2.22
CA GLY A 55 6.01 -11.68 -3.67
C GLY A 55 5.25 -10.64 -4.50
N THR A 56 4.87 -9.51 -3.90
CA THR A 56 4.20 -8.40 -4.59
C THR A 56 5.23 -7.46 -5.19
N ARG A 57 5.11 -7.15 -6.48
CA ARG A 57 5.98 -6.17 -7.15
C ARG A 57 5.54 -4.75 -6.81
N LEU A 58 6.38 -4.02 -6.10
CA LEU A 58 6.15 -2.59 -5.84
C LEU A 58 6.74 -1.75 -6.98
N LEU A 59 5.87 -1.07 -7.74
CA LEU A 59 6.21 -0.24 -8.89
C LEU A 59 5.98 1.23 -8.54
N MET A 60 6.87 2.11 -9.00
CA MET A 60 6.76 3.56 -8.77
C MET A 60 6.15 4.25 -9.98
N SER A 61 5.14 5.08 -9.76
CA SER A 61 4.57 5.93 -10.81
C SER A 61 5.56 7.01 -11.25
N THR A 62 5.36 7.49 -12.47
CA THR A 62 6.00 8.70 -13.00
C THR A 62 4.97 9.83 -13.03
N ALA A 63 5.44 11.07 -12.87
CA ALA A 63 4.61 12.26 -13.05
C ALA A 63 4.26 12.48 -14.54
#